data_AF-A0AA88XWS1-F1
#
_entry.id   AF-A0AA88XWS1-F1
#
_cell.length_a   1.000
_cell.length_b   1.000
_cell.length_c   1.000
_cell.angle_alpha   90.00
_cell.angle_beta   90.00
_cell.angle_gamma   90.00
#
_symmetry.space_group_name_H-M   'P 1'
#
loop_
_entity.id
_entity.type
_entity.pdbx_description
1 polymer ?
#
loop_
_entity_poly.entity_id
_entity_poly.type
_entity_poly.pdbx_seq_one_letter_code
_entity_poly.pdbx_strand_id
1 'polypeptide(L)'
;MPSVLELQIEWEELQLNGQTISKQVIKDLAIKHNTTCGKWLFYVKAGEEVDRVWAKVATAIYGGTIPSISAKVSPSRPGQRVHVICVYNDDFTDHQEVMSCERGLRELGVRHTLYYKPDAYTYLNVYSSNIWGLKPTVYTSFYNRTQGKSQIKIN
;
A
#
# COMPACT_ATOMS: atom_id res chain seq x y z
N MET A 1 15.18 -9.81 -11.72
CA MET A 1 13.90 -10.43 -11.27
C MET A 1 13.74 -10.12 -9.79
N PRO A 2 12.53 -9.89 -9.27
CA PRO A 2 12.30 -9.68 -7.84
C PRO A 2 12.84 -10.86 -7.01
N SER A 3 13.56 -10.56 -5.92
CA SER A 3 14.13 -11.58 -5.03
C SER A 3 13.80 -11.28 -3.58
N VAL A 4 12.70 -11.87 -3.09
CA VAL A 4 12.29 -11.71 -1.69
C VAL A 4 13.25 -12.44 -0.73
N LEU A 5 13.85 -13.55 -1.18
CA LEU A 5 14.80 -14.30 -0.37
C LEU A 5 16.09 -13.51 -0.13
N GLU A 6 16.70 -12.94 -1.19
CA GLU A 6 17.92 -12.13 -1.04
C GLU A 6 17.66 -10.86 -0.23
N LEU A 7 16.49 -10.24 -0.41
CA LEU A 7 16.02 -9.14 0.43
C LEU A 7 16.01 -9.50 1.93
N GLN A 8 15.48 -10.68 2.27
CA GLN A 8 15.37 -11.14 3.66
C GLN A 8 16.73 -11.51 4.26
N ILE A 9 17.61 -12.15 3.48
CA ILE A 9 18.98 -12.50 3.92
C ILE A 9 19.76 -11.23 4.25
N GLU A 10 19.80 -10.25 3.35
CA GLU A 10 20.55 -9.01 3.59
C GLU A 10 19.94 -8.19 4.74
N TRP A 11 18.61 -8.22 4.88
CA TRP A 11 17.93 -7.61 6.02
C TRP A 11 18.34 -8.20 7.37
N GLU A 12 18.51 -9.52 7.46
CA GLU A 12 18.99 -10.20 8.67
C GLU A 12 20.46 -9.85 8.95
N GLU A 13 21.31 -9.86 7.93
CA GLU A 13 22.73 -9.49 8.04
C GLU A 13 22.91 -8.05 8.54
N LEU A 14 22.16 -7.08 8.00
CA LEU A 14 22.22 -5.69 8.45
C LEU A 14 21.88 -5.56 9.95
N GLN A 15 20.86 -6.29 10.41
CA GLN A 15 20.49 -6.27 11.83
C GLN A 15 21.54 -6.92 12.71
N LEU A 16 22.12 -8.05 12.30
CA LEU A 16 23.21 -8.72 13.03
C LEU A 16 24.46 -7.85 13.14
N ASN A 17 24.74 -7.05 12.11
CA ASN A 17 25.85 -6.11 12.08
C ASN A 17 25.58 -4.80 12.84
N GLY A 18 24.43 -4.67 13.51
CA GLY A 18 24.07 -3.48 14.29
C GLY A 18 23.74 -2.25 13.43
N GLN A 19 23.41 -2.45 12.14
CA GLN A 19 22.98 -1.35 11.28
C GLN A 19 21.72 -0.70 11.85
N THR A 20 21.71 0.63 11.92
CA THR A 20 20.50 1.36 12.30
C THR A 20 19.46 1.27 11.18
N ILE A 21 18.32 0.64 11.50
CA ILE A 21 17.23 0.44 10.56
C ILE A 21 16.44 1.73 10.37
N SER A 22 16.27 2.14 9.11
CA SER A 22 15.51 3.32 8.71
C SER A 22 14.66 3.04 7.47
N LYS A 23 13.76 3.98 7.13
CA LYS A 23 12.97 3.90 5.89
C LYS A 23 13.85 3.92 4.65
N GLN A 24 14.97 4.65 4.69
CA GLN A 24 15.91 4.71 3.59
C GLN A 24 16.59 3.36 3.36
N VAL A 25 17.02 2.69 4.44
CA VAL A 25 17.60 1.33 4.37
C VAL A 25 16.61 0.35 3.72
N ILE A 26 15.34 0.35 4.15
CA ILE A 26 14.32 -0.51 3.55
C ILE A 26 14.10 -0.18 2.07
N LYS A 27 14.10 1.12 1.72
CA LYS A 27 13.95 1.57 0.33
C LYS A 27 15.11 1.08 -0.54
N ASP A 28 16.35 1.25 -0.07
CA ASP A 28 17.55 0.87 -0.81
C ASP A 28 17.61 -0.65 -1.02
N LEU A 29 17.28 -1.43 0.01
CA LEU A 29 17.13 -2.88 -0.10
C LEU A 29 16.06 -3.27 -1.12
N ALA A 30 14.90 -2.60 -1.09
CA ALA A 30 13.82 -2.92 -2.01
C ALA A 30 14.20 -2.66 -3.48
N ILE A 31 14.90 -1.55 -3.74
CA ILE A 31 15.44 -1.22 -5.07
C ILE A 31 16.49 -2.26 -5.47
N LYS A 32 17.45 -2.56 -4.59
CA LYS A 32 18.55 -3.51 -4.86
C LYS A 32 18.02 -4.89 -5.26
N HIS A 33 16.97 -5.36 -4.58
CA HIS A 33 16.40 -6.69 -4.79
C HIS A 33 15.16 -6.70 -5.69
N ASN A 34 14.87 -5.58 -6.37
CA ASN A 34 13.73 -5.41 -7.27
C ASN A 34 12.38 -5.85 -6.64
N THR A 35 12.18 -5.51 -5.37
CA THR A 35 10.95 -5.76 -4.59
C THR A 35 10.18 -4.46 -4.36
N THR A 36 10.04 -3.68 -5.43
CA THR A 36 9.52 -2.31 -5.44
C THR A 36 8.00 -2.22 -5.51
N CYS A 37 7.27 -3.34 -5.58
CA CYS A 37 5.81 -3.28 -5.57
C CYS A 37 5.30 -2.58 -4.30
N GLY A 38 4.16 -1.93 -4.43
CA GLY A 38 3.48 -1.33 -3.29
C GLY A 38 1.98 -1.28 -3.49
N LYS A 39 1.26 -0.88 -2.44
CA LYS A 39 -0.20 -0.84 -2.47
C LYS A 39 -0.78 0.35 -1.73
N TRP A 40 -1.80 0.96 -2.32
CA TRP A 40 -2.81 1.69 -1.55
C TRP A 40 -3.74 0.70 -0.89
N LEU A 41 -4.02 0.87 0.40
CA LEU A 41 -5.01 0.09 1.14
C LEU A 41 -5.99 1.00 1.87
N PHE A 42 -7.23 0.56 1.96
CA PHE A 42 -8.29 1.28 2.66
C PHE A 42 -9.36 0.34 3.18
N TYR A 43 -10.07 0.79 4.21
CA TYR A 43 -11.06 -0.02 4.91
C TYR A 43 -12.47 0.42 4.57
N VAL A 44 -13.28 -0.51 4.11
CA VAL A 44 -14.69 -0.30 3.74
C VAL A 44 -15.57 -1.09 4.70
N LYS A 45 -16.75 -0.56 5.06
CA LYS A 45 -17.68 -1.29 5.93
C LYS A 45 -18.18 -2.56 5.24
N ALA A 46 -18.41 -3.60 6.04
CA ALA A 46 -19.05 -4.83 5.57
C ALA A 46 -20.49 -4.59 5.09
N GLY A 47 -21.03 -5.54 4.32
CA GLY A 47 -22.33 -5.44 3.65
C GLY A 47 -22.22 -4.86 2.25
N GLU A 48 -23.27 -4.22 1.76
CA GLU A 48 -23.36 -3.75 0.36
C GLU A 48 -22.30 -2.70 -0.02
N GLU A 49 -21.75 -1.97 0.96
CA GLU A 49 -20.73 -0.94 0.69
C GLU A 49 -19.45 -1.55 0.10
N VAL A 50 -18.96 -2.66 0.66
CA VAL A 50 -17.73 -3.30 0.16
C VAL A 50 -17.93 -3.84 -1.26
N ASP A 51 -19.05 -4.49 -1.54
CA ASP A 51 -19.31 -5.06 -2.87
C ASP A 51 -19.39 -3.97 -3.94
N ARG A 52 -20.09 -2.87 -3.64
CA ARG A 52 -20.22 -1.72 -4.55
C ARG A 52 -18.87 -1.05 -4.80
N VAL A 53 -18.06 -0.84 -3.76
CA VAL A 53 -16.74 -0.21 -3.91
C VAL A 53 -15.77 -1.15 -4.64
N TRP A 54 -15.78 -2.44 -4.30
CA TRP A 54 -14.97 -3.45 -4.94
C TRP A 54 -15.28 -3.60 -6.42
N ALA A 55 -16.56 -3.68 -6.80
CA ALA A 55 -16.97 -3.77 -8.21
C ALA A 55 -16.44 -2.61 -9.05
N LYS A 56 -16.47 -1.38 -8.50
CA LYS A 56 -15.90 -0.20 -9.18
C LYS A 56 -14.39 -0.31 -9.37
N VAL A 57 -13.66 -0.68 -8.32
CA VAL A 57 -12.19 -0.83 -8.38
C VAL A 57 -11.81 -1.92 -9.36
N ALA A 58 -12.42 -3.11 -9.26
CA ALA A 58 -12.13 -4.24 -10.14
C ALA A 58 -12.43 -3.91 -11.62
N THR A 59 -13.58 -3.29 -11.90
CA THR A 59 -13.96 -2.88 -13.26
C THR A 59 -12.96 -1.85 -13.83
N ALA A 60 -12.55 -0.87 -13.02
CA ALA A 60 -11.63 0.17 -13.44
C ALA A 60 -10.22 -0.37 -13.75
N ILE A 61 -9.73 -1.33 -12.96
CA ILE A 61 -8.45 -2.00 -13.21
C ILE A 61 -8.53 -2.85 -14.48
N TYR A 62 -9.60 -3.64 -14.62
CA TYR A 62 -9.80 -4.47 -15.82
C TYR A 62 -9.91 -3.62 -17.09
N GLY A 63 -10.59 -2.47 -17.01
CA GLY A 63 -10.71 -1.52 -18.11
C GLY A 63 -9.49 -0.62 -18.32
N GLY A 64 -8.44 -0.73 -17.51
CA GLY A 64 -7.24 0.11 -17.59
C GLY A 64 -7.46 1.59 -17.29
N THR A 65 -8.56 1.95 -16.63
CA THR A 65 -8.89 3.36 -16.32
C THR A 65 -8.20 3.88 -15.06
N ILE A 66 -7.62 2.99 -14.25
CA ILE A 66 -6.70 3.37 -13.17
C ILE A 66 -5.35 2.67 -13.37
N PRO A 67 -4.22 3.37 -13.20
CA PRO A 67 -2.91 2.74 -13.29
C PRO A 67 -2.70 1.84 -12.08
N SER A 68 -2.82 0.54 -12.29
CA SER A 68 -2.64 -0.50 -11.27
C SER A 68 -2.42 -1.85 -11.94
N ILE A 69 -1.58 -2.68 -11.33
CA ILE A 69 -1.29 -4.04 -11.81
C ILE A 69 -2.25 -5.09 -11.26
N SER A 70 -2.84 -4.86 -10.08
CA SER A 70 -3.77 -5.79 -9.46
C SER A 70 -4.49 -5.14 -8.28
N ALA A 71 -5.60 -5.75 -7.86
CA ALA A 71 -6.22 -5.43 -6.58
C ALA A 71 -6.76 -6.69 -5.90
N LYS A 72 -7.00 -6.58 -4.60
CA LYS A 72 -7.64 -7.63 -3.80
C LYS A 72 -8.51 -7.03 -2.71
N VAL A 73 -9.53 -7.78 -2.32
CA VAL A 73 -10.38 -7.49 -1.17
C VAL A 73 -10.31 -8.64 -0.18
N SER A 74 -10.29 -8.35 1.12
CA SER A 74 -10.32 -9.40 2.14
C SER A 74 -11.65 -10.18 2.09
N PRO A 75 -11.63 -11.52 2.22
CA PRO A 75 -12.86 -12.31 2.31
C PRO A 75 -13.62 -11.98 3.60
N SER A 76 -14.91 -12.33 3.63
CA SER A 76 -15.75 -12.20 4.81
C SER A 76 -15.40 -13.23 5.88
N ARG A 77 -15.47 -12.83 7.15
CA ARG A 77 -15.29 -13.67 8.34
C ARG A 77 -16.39 -13.37 9.36
N PRO A 78 -16.78 -14.33 10.22
CA PRO A 78 -17.77 -14.10 11.28
C PRO A 78 -17.39 -12.89 12.14
N GLY A 79 -18.35 -11.97 12.35
CA GLY A 79 -18.16 -10.76 13.16
C GLY A 79 -17.30 -9.66 12.52
N GLN A 80 -16.83 -9.84 11.27
CA GLN A 80 -16.05 -8.83 10.57
C GLN A 80 -16.89 -7.61 10.21
N ARG A 81 -16.46 -6.43 10.67
CA ARG A 81 -17.18 -5.16 10.44
C ARG A 81 -16.63 -4.34 9.27
N VAL A 82 -15.40 -4.63 8.85
CA VAL A 82 -14.70 -3.91 7.78
C VAL A 82 -13.90 -4.87 6.91
N HIS A 83 -13.83 -4.57 5.62
CA HIS A 83 -12.96 -5.24 4.66
C HIS A 83 -11.82 -4.31 4.28
N VAL A 84 -10.63 -4.87 4.04
CA VAL A 84 -9.54 -4.13 3.40
C VAL A 84 -9.59 -4.37 1.90
N ILE A 85 -9.49 -3.29 1.13
CA ILE A 85 -9.20 -3.33 -0.30
C ILE A 85 -7.77 -2.84 -0.49
N CYS A 86 -6.98 -3.57 -1.27
CA CYS A 86 -5.62 -3.19 -1.66
C CYS A 86 -5.55 -3.04 -3.18
N VAL A 87 -4.89 -1.99 -3.66
CA VAL A 87 -4.67 -1.70 -5.08
C VAL A 87 -3.18 -1.46 -5.29
N TYR A 88 -2.60 -2.22 -6.20
CA TYR A 88 -1.16 -2.38 -6.35
C TYR A 88 -0.59 -1.62 -7.53
N ASN A 89 0.66 -1.18 -7.41
CA ASN A 89 1.46 -0.60 -8.47
C ASN A 89 2.88 -1.21 -8.44
N ASP A 90 3.62 -1.07 -9.53
CA ASP A 90 4.88 -1.79 -9.77
C ASP A 90 6.06 -1.22 -8.97
N ASP A 91 6.12 0.10 -8.80
CA ASP A 91 7.23 0.76 -8.14
C ASP A 91 6.77 1.83 -7.14
N PHE A 92 6.91 1.55 -5.84
CA PHE A 92 6.62 2.53 -4.79
C PHE A 92 7.57 3.73 -4.78
N THR A 93 8.70 3.63 -5.46
CA THR A 93 9.68 4.72 -5.60
C THR A 93 9.32 5.67 -6.72
N ASP A 94 8.49 5.23 -7.68
CA ASP A 94 7.87 6.09 -8.67
C ASP A 94 6.70 6.87 -8.04
N HIS A 95 7.00 8.09 -7.65
CA HIS A 95 6.00 9.00 -7.07
C HIS A 95 4.84 9.28 -8.05
N GLN A 96 5.08 9.36 -9.36
CA GLN A 96 4.00 9.63 -10.31
C GLN A 96 3.05 8.44 -10.41
N GLU A 97 3.57 7.21 -10.42
CA GLU A 97 2.75 5.99 -10.42
C GLU A 97 1.88 5.92 -9.16
N VAL A 98 2.50 6.11 -7.98
CA VAL A 98 1.79 6.08 -6.69
C VAL A 98 0.67 7.12 -6.62
N MET A 99 0.95 8.36 -7.04
CA MET A 99 -0.05 9.43 -6.99
C MET A 99 -1.12 9.32 -8.08
N SER A 100 -0.80 8.74 -9.24
CA SER A 100 -1.80 8.51 -10.29
C SER A 100 -2.77 7.40 -9.89
N CYS A 101 -2.29 6.35 -9.21
CA CYS A 101 -3.17 5.33 -8.62
C CYS A 101 -4.07 5.94 -7.53
N GLU A 102 -3.55 6.83 -6.68
CA GLU A 102 -4.35 7.55 -5.67
C GLU A 102 -5.47 8.36 -6.32
N ARG A 103 -5.13 9.16 -7.34
CA ARG A 103 -6.07 10.00 -8.07
C ARG A 103 -7.17 9.16 -8.72
N GLY A 104 -6.80 8.06 -9.38
CA GLY A 104 -7.76 7.13 -9.98
C GLY A 104 -8.76 6.58 -8.95
N LEU A 105 -8.30 6.20 -7.76
CA LEU A 105 -9.20 5.79 -6.67
C LEU A 105 -10.16 6.91 -6.25
N ARG A 106 -9.70 8.16 -6.23
CA ARG A 106 -10.57 9.31 -5.94
C ARG A 106 -11.57 9.56 -7.06
N GLU A 107 -11.20 9.43 -8.32
CA GLU A 107 -12.10 9.59 -9.46
C GLU A 107 -13.22 8.54 -9.45
N LEU A 108 -12.94 7.32 -8.97
CA LEU A 108 -13.94 6.27 -8.73
C LEU A 108 -14.89 6.56 -7.55
N GLY A 109 -14.63 7.62 -6.79
CA GLY A 109 -15.41 8.02 -5.63
C GLY A 109 -14.97 7.39 -4.32
N VAL A 110 -13.76 6.82 -4.22
CA VAL A 110 -13.22 6.34 -2.95
C VAL A 110 -12.88 7.53 -2.07
N ARG A 111 -13.59 7.67 -0.94
CA ARG A 111 -13.45 8.78 0.02
C ARG A 111 -12.85 8.36 1.36
N HIS A 112 -12.57 7.07 1.54
CA HIS A 112 -11.92 6.52 2.73
C HIS A 112 -10.48 7.05 2.85
N THR A 113 -9.91 6.99 4.05
CA THR A 113 -8.46 7.22 4.23
C THR A 113 -7.71 6.13 3.50
N LEU A 114 -6.77 6.53 2.64
CA LEU A 114 -5.90 5.60 1.92
C LEU A 114 -4.55 5.58 2.62
N TYR A 115 -3.99 4.39 2.79
CA TYR A 115 -2.66 4.18 3.35
C TYR A 115 -1.80 3.51 2.31
N TYR A 116 -0.60 4.01 2.06
CA TYR A 116 0.31 3.40 1.11
C TYR A 116 1.39 2.61 1.84
N LYS A 117 1.48 1.30 1.57
CA LYS A 117 2.47 0.38 2.16
C LYS A 117 3.29 -0.31 1.05
N PRO A 118 4.61 -0.12 0.99
CA PRO A 118 5.48 -0.91 0.13
C PRO A 118 5.45 -2.40 0.50
N ASP A 119 5.56 -3.29 -0.48
CA ASP A 119 5.58 -4.74 -0.22
C ASP A 119 6.84 -5.18 0.53
N ALA A 120 7.98 -4.50 0.35
CA ALA A 120 9.18 -4.71 1.15
C ALA A 120 8.91 -4.63 2.66
N TYR A 121 8.04 -3.72 3.12
CA TYR A 121 7.65 -3.65 4.53
C TYR A 121 6.84 -4.87 4.97
N THR A 122 6.08 -5.50 4.06
CA THR A 122 5.37 -6.75 4.34
C THR A 122 6.36 -7.92 4.37
N TYR A 123 7.30 -8.01 3.43
CA TYR A 123 8.30 -9.09 3.36
C TYR A 123 9.28 -9.08 4.54
N LEU A 124 9.62 -7.88 5.03
CA LEU A 124 10.53 -7.67 6.16
C LEU A 124 9.80 -7.61 7.52
N ASN A 125 8.52 -7.97 7.56
CA ASN A 125 7.69 -7.96 8.78
C ASN A 125 7.61 -6.60 9.51
N VAL A 126 7.72 -5.49 8.78
CA VAL A 126 7.50 -4.13 9.29
C VAL A 126 6.00 -3.86 9.36
N TYR A 127 5.41 -4.19 10.51
CA TYR A 127 4.00 -3.93 10.85
C TYR A 127 3.88 -2.81 11.90
N SER A 128 2.64 -2.50 12.31
CA SER A 128 2.41 -1.60 13.45
C SER A 128 3.13 -2.11 14.70
N SER A 129 3.70 -1.21 15.49
CA SER A 129 4.41 -1.54 16.72
C SER A 129 5.64 -2.44 16.53
N ASN A 130 6.31 -2.34 15.38
CA ASN A 130 7.62 -2.97 15.18
C ASN A 130 8.68 -2.36 16.10
N ILE A 131 9.76 -3.12 16.31
CA ILE A 131 10.86 -2.77 17.23
C ILE A 131 11.66 -1.54 16.78
N TRP A 132 11.58 -1.15 15.51
CA TRP A 132 12.30 0.00 14.95
C TRP A 132 11.53 1.32 15.06
N GLY A 133 10.31 1.30 15.61
CA GLY A 133 9.45 2.48 15.71
C GLY A 133 9.00 3.06 14.36
N LEU A 134 9.16 2.30 13.27
CA LEU A 134 8.84 2.76 11.93
C LEU A 134 7.34 2.69 11.67
N LYS A 135 6.78 3.68 10.97
CA LYS A 135 5.42 3.55 10.43
C LYS A 135 5.43 2.53 9.28
N PRO A 136 4.47 1.59 9.23
CA PRO A 136 4.40 0.58 8.19
C PRO A 136 3.79 1.12 6.87
N THR A 137 3.70 2.44 6.72
CA THR A 137 3.12 3.14 5.56
C THR A 137 3.98 4.36 5.26
N VAL A 138 4.19 4.67 3.98
CA VAL A 138 5.03 5.80 3.53
C VAL A 138 4.21 7.01 3.07
N TYR A 139 2.96 6.79 2.66
CA TYR A 139 1.99 7.85 2.41
C TYR A 139 0.66 7.57 3.12
N THR A 140 -0.02 8.64 3.52
CA THR A 140 -1.43 8.60 3.92
C THR A 140 -2.19 9.67 3.16
N SER A 141 -3.27 9.31 2.46
CA SER A 141 -4.14 10.25 1.76
C SER A 141 -5.50 10.35 2.45
N PHE A 142 -5.85 11.57 2.89
CA PHE A 142 -7.16 11.91 3.44
C PHE A 142 -7.98 12.62 2.37
N TYR A 143 -9.28 12.32 2.29
CA TYR A 143 -10.16 13.08 1.41
C TYR A 143 -10.82 14.24 2.18
N ASN A 144 -10.50 15.48 1.80
CA ASN A 144 -11.17 16.65 2.34
C ASN A 144 -12.49 16.87 1.61
N ARG A 145 -13.61 16.60 2.29
CA ARG A 145 -14.96 16.78 1.73
C ARG A 145 -15.31 18.23 1.41
N THR A 146 -14.88 19.16 2.25
CA THR A 146 -15.14 20.60 2.08
C THR A 146 -14.42 21.17 0.85
N GLN A 147 -13.20 20.71 0.60
CA GLN A 147 -12.38 21.18 -0.53
C GLN A 147 -12.51 20.31 -1.78
N GLY A 148 -13.21 19.18 -1.71
CA GLY A 148 -13.36 18.23 -2.82
C GLY A 148 -12.05 17.61 -3.31
N LYS A 149 -11.01 17.54 -2.48
CA LYS A 149 -9.67 17.09 -2.87
C LYS A 149 -8.96 16.25 -1.82
N SER A 150 -7.97 15.48 -2.25
CA SER A 150 -7.07 14.75 -1.36
C SER A 150 -6.07 15.67 -0.64
N GLN A 151 -5.70 15.29 0.57
CA GLN A 151 -4.57 15.82 1.33
C GLN A 151 -3.64 14.64 1.64
N ILE A 152 -2.45 14.65 1.05
CA ILE A 152 -1.48 13.55 1.15
C ILE A 152 -0.38 13.94 2.14
N LYS A 153 -0.15 13.07 3.10
CA LYS A 153 0.90 13.16 4.11
C LYS A 153 1.98 12.13 3.82
N ILE A 154 3.24 12.57 3.78
CA ILE A 154 4.41 11.69 3.81
C ILE A 154 4.66 11.30 5.27
N ASN A 155 4.81 10.00 5.53
CA ASN A 155 4.94 9.45 6.88
C ASN A 155 6.37 9.29 7.33
#